data_AF-A0A957P1K8-F1
#
_entry.id   AF-A0A957P1K8-F1
#
_cell.length_a   1.000
_cell.length_b   1.000
_cell.length_c   1.000
_cell.angle_alpha   90.00
_cell.angle_beta   90.00
_cell.angle_gamma   90.00
#
_symmetry.space_group_name_H-M   'P 1'
#
loop_
_entity.id
_entity.type
_entity.pdbx_description
1 polymer ?
#
loop_
_entity_poly.entity_id
_entity_poly.type
_entity_poly.pdbx_seq_one_letter_code
_entity_poly.pdbx_strand_id
1 'polypeptide(L)' 'ATTDIPGGQAFSPALLVDNVDATYHEWQQKGVELLDEPHDMPFGRTFLFRTPEGHVLRAYQMPSPN' A
#
# COMPACT_ATOMS: atom_id res chain seq x y z
N ALA A 1 5.26 23.45 -6.97
CA ALA A 1 6.49 22.86 -7.54
C ALA A 1 6.18 21.40 -7.83
N THR A 2 5.94 21.08 -9.10
CA THR A 2 5.75 19.70 -9.56
C THR A 2 7.13 19.19 -9.91
N THR A 3 7.70 18.37 -9.03
CA THR A 3 8.96 17.69 -9.33
C THR A 3 8.64 16.56 -10.30
N ASP A 4 8.63 16.87 -11.59
CA ASP A 4 8.74 15.88 -12.65
C ASP A 4 10.19 15.38 -12.63
N ILE A 5 10.41 14.19 -12.06
CA ILE A 5 11.71 13.52 -12.13
C ILE A 5 11.62 12.52 -13.29
N PRO A 6 12.08 12.86 -14.51
CA PRO A 6 12.11 11.92 -15.61
C PRO A 6 13.06 10.77 -15.24
N GLY A 7 12.50 9.56 -15.12
CA GLY A 7 13.24 8.36 -14.68
C GLY A 7 13.44 8.24 -13.16
N GLY A 8 12.89 9.15 -12.35
CA GLY A 8 12.89 9.02 -10.91
C GLY A 8 11.90 7.94 -10.48
N GLN A 9 12.38 6.84 -9.90
CA GLN A 9 11.49 5.88 -9.27
C GLN A 9 10.79 6.60 -8.11
N ALA A 10 9.51 6.95 -8.30
CA ALA A 10 8.71 7.54 -7.25
C ALA A 10 8.59 6.52 -6.11
N PHE A 11 9.35 6.74 -5.04
CA PHE A 11 9.26 5.92 -3.84
C PHE A 11 7.95 6.26 -3.14
N SER A 12 6.98 5.37 -3.23
CA SER A 12 5.75 5.46 -2.43
C SER A 12 6.05 4.88 -1.05
N PRO A 13 5.87 5.63 0.05
CA PRO A 13 6.04 5.09 1.39
C PRO A 13 5.11 3.89 1.60
N ALA A 14 5.64 2.84 2.22
CA ALA A 14 4.92 1.59 2.41
C ALA A 14 5.05 1.08 3.85
N LEU A 15 3.95 0.55 4.38
CA LEU A 15 3.88 -0.17 5.64
C LEU A 15 4.03 -1.67 5.36
N LEU A 16 5.00 -2.29 6.02
CA LEU A 16 5.14 -3.75 6.02
C LEU A 16 4.08 -4.35 6.93
N VAL A 17 3.34 -5.34 6.44
CA VAL A 17 2.32 -6.07 7.20
C VAL A 17 2.52 -7.57 7.03
N ASP A 18 2.13 -8.35 8.04
CA ASP A 18 2.27 -9.81 8.01
C ASP A 18 1.29 -10.47 7.03
N ASN A 19 0.05 -9.96 6.97
CA ASN A 19 -1.00 -10.44 6.10
C ASN A 19 -1.80 -9.26 5.51
N VAL A 20 -1.66 -9.05 4.20
CA VAL A 20 -2.31 -7.94 3.49
C VAL A 20 -3.83 -8.07 3.49
N ASP A 21 -4.38 -9.25 3.22
CA ASP A 21 -5.82 -9.46 3.13
C ASP A 21 -6.50 -9.28 4.50
N ALA A 22 -5.90 -9.81 5.55
CA ALA A 22 -6.40 -9.64 6.91
C ALA A 22 -6.38 -8.17 7.33
N THR A 23 -5.29 -7.45 7.01
CA THR A 23 -5.14 -6.03 7.30
C THR A 23 -6.17 -5.20 6.51
N TYR A 24 -6.38 -5.51 5.23
CA TYR A 24 -7.38 -4.85 4.39
C TYR A 24 -8.78 -4.92 5.00
N HIS A 25 -9.22 -6.13 5.41
CA HIS A 25 -10.52 -6.31 6.03
C HIS A 25 -10.65 -5.59 7.37
N GLU A 26 -9.61 -5.65 8.21
CA GLU A 26 -9.60 -4.95 9.49
C GLU A 26 -9.72 -3.43 9.30
N TRP A 27 -9.00 -2.87 8.34
CA TRP A 27 -8.98 -1.44 8.09
C TRP A 27 -10.27 -0.96 7.41
N GLN A 28 -10.87 -1.79 6.55
CA GLN A 28 -12.20 -1.54 6.00
C GLN A 28 -13.23 -1.41 7.12
N GLN A 29 -13.21 -2.32 8.10
CA GLN A 29 -14.11 -2.27 9.26
C GLN A 29 -13.88 -1.05 10.15
N LYS A 30 -12.65 -0.53 10.19
CA LYS A 30 -12.27 0.69 10.91
C LYS A 30 -12.56 1.98 10.15
N GLY A 31 -13.06 1.90 8.91
CA GLY A 31 -13.39 3.07 8.10
C GLY A 31 -12.18 3.78 7.48
N VAL A 32 -11.06 3.08 7.30
CA VAL A 32 -9.92 3.59 6.53
C VAL A 32 -10.34 3.72 5.06
N GLU A 33 -9.92 4.80 4.40
CA GLU A 33 -10.15 4.98 2.96
C GLU A 33 -9.20 4.08 2.17
N LEU A 34 -9.72 2.94 1.70
CA LEU A 34 -9.00 1.99 0.86
C LEU A 34 -9.20 2.36 -0.61
N LEU A 35 -8.10 2.48 -1.36
CA LEU A 35 -8.12 3.02 -2.73
C LEU A 35 -8.13 1.92 -3.80
N ASP A 36 -7.61 0.73 -3.47
CA ASP A 36 -7.67 -0.45 -4.30
C ASP A 36 -7.83 -1.72 -3.43
N GLU A 37 -8.18 -2.84 -4.07
CA GLU A 37 -8.24 -4.14 -3.42
C GLU A 37 -6.85 -4.81 -3.37
N PRO A 38 -6.60 -5.72 -2.42
CA PRO A 38 -5.36 -6.49 -2.34
C PRO A 38 -5.05 -7.24 -3.64
N HIS A 39 -3.88 -6.96 -4.21
CA HIS A 39 -3.41 -7.56 -5.45
C HIS A 39 -1.91 -7.92 -5.38
N ASP A 40 -1.47 -8.79 -6.27
CA ASP A 40 -0.09 -9.27 -6.31
C ASP A 40 0.77 -8.40 -7.24
N MET A 41 2.00 -8.11 -6.80
CA MET A 41 3.03 -7.41 -7.53
C MET A 41 4.36 -8.19 -7.43
N PRO A 42 5.38 -7.92 -8.28
CA PRO A 42 6.65 -8.64 -8.24
C PRO A 42 7.40 -8.57 -6.89
N PHE A 43 7.09 -7.59 -6.05
CA PHE A 43 7.67 -7.42 -4.72
C PHE A 43 6.78 -7.95 -3.59
N GLY A 44 5.65 -8.62 -3.90
CA GLY A 44 4.71 -9.16 -2.92
C GLY A 44 3.26 -8.70 -3.12
N ARG A 45 2.41 -9.03 -2.14
CA ARG A 45 0.99 -8.67 -2.12
C ARG A 45 0.79 -7.29 -1.51
N THR A 46 -0.18 -6.50 -1.98
CA THR A 46 -0.26 -5.08 -1.63
C THR A 46 -1.65 -4.46 -1.86
N PHE A 47 -1.94 -3.35 -1.17
CA PHE A 47 -3.01 -2.39 -1.49
C PHE A 47 -2.61 -0.95 -1.12
N LEU A 48 -3.34 0.04 -1.64
CA LEU A 48 -3.23 1.47 -1.37
C LEU A 48 -4.34 1.94 -0.44
N PHE A 49 -4.00 2.86 0.46
CA PHE A 49 -4.93 3.50 1.37
C PHE A 49 -4.58 4.97 1.58
N ARG A 50 -5.57 5.75 2.00
CA ARG A 50 -5.40 7.15 2.36
C ARG A 50 -5.49 7.32 3.87
N THR A 51 -4.51 8.03 4.42
CA THR A 51 -4.53 8.50 5.82
C THR A 51 -5.54 9.64 5.99
N PRO A 52 -6.03 9.90 7.22
CA PRO A 52 -6.92 11.03 7.48
C PRO A 52 -6.35 12.39 7.04
N GLU A 53 -5.02 12.54 7.05
CA GLU A 53 -4.32 13.75 6.61
C GLU A 53 -4.28 13.88 5.07
N GLY A 54 -4.76 12.87 4.34
CA GLY A 54 -4.86 12.87 2.90
C GLY A 54 -3.68 12.22 2.17
N HIS A 55 -2.67 11.74 2.89
CA HIS A 55 -1.51 11.05 2.28
C HIS A 55 -1.88 9.64 1.82
N VAL A 56 -1.39 9.27 0.64
CA VAL A 56 -1.56 7.93 0.07
C VAL A 56 -0.33 7.08 0.38
N LEU A 57 -0.57 5.96 1.03
CA LEU A 57 0.44 4.99 1.41
C LEU A 57 0.08 3.62 0.86
N ARG A 58 1.09 2.75 0.82
CA ARG A 58 0.95 1.34 0.44
C ARG A 58 1.03 0.45 1.68
N ALA A 59 0.14 -0.52 1.82
CA ALA A 59 0.40 -1.69 2.66
C ALA A 59 0.98 -2.80 1.77
N TYR A 60 2.05 -3.46 2.22
CA TYR A 60 2.60 -4.60 1.49
C TYR A 60 3.07 -5.69 2.43
N GLN A 61 2.97 -6.92 1.95
CA GLN A 61 3.52 -8.11 2.60
C GLN A 61 4.67 -8.60 1.73
N MET A 62 5.82 -8.87 2.36
CA MET A 62 6.93 -9.51 1.65
C MET A 62 6.49 -10.89 1.14
N PRO A 63 6.89 -11.28 -0.09
CA PRO A 63 6.65 -12.62 -0.56
C PRO A 63 7.33 -13.60 0.39
N SER A 64 6.59 -14.62 0.83
CA SER A 64 7.19 -15.69 1.62
C SER A 64 8.29 -16.34 0.78
N PRO A 65 9.50 -16.54 1.35
CA PRO A 65 10.52 -17.30 0.64
C PRO A 65 9.99 -18.72 0.40
N ASN A 66 10.06 -19.15 -0.86
CA ASN A 66 9.67 -20.48 -1.30
C ASN A 66 10.73 -21.53 -0.90
#